data_AF-A0AB38VTU3-F1
#
_entry.id   AF-A0AB38VTU3-F1
#
_cell.length_a   1.000
_cell.length_b   1.000
_cell.length_c   1.000
_cell.angle_alpha   90.00
_cell.angle_beta   90.00
_cell.angle_gamma   90.00
#
_symmetry.space_group_name_H-M   'P 1'
#
loop_
_entity.id
_entity.type
_entity.pdbx_description
1 polymer ?
#
loop_
_entity_poly.entity_id
_entity_poly.type
_entity_poly.pdbx_seq_one_letter_code
_entity_poly.pdbx_strand_id
1 'polypeptide(L)'
;MKLYALGAMKAFDFIFDSTSIEMVIYQPRRENISMFVMSAPDLLDWAETVVEPTAKLAAAGEGDFNAGEWCQFCEIKATCRKRAEENLAIAKFEFADATELSDREIAEALSMAPQVKAWLADLERYTTQQAVEQGRVWPGFKLVAGRATRKYTDPDAVARAAADAGFTDIYDRKLITLTRMEKLMDKKAFTEVLGDLVHMPDGKPTLVPVDDNRPAIASHSATDDFADVA
;
A
#
# COMPACT_ATOMS: atom_id res chain seq x y z
N MET A 1 19.50 -13.28 -1.59
CA MET A 1 20.68 -13.61 -0.76
C MET A 1 21.43 -14.83 -1.30
N LYS A 2 20.77 -15.98 -1.49
CA LYS A 2 21.42 -17.22 -1.97
C LYS A 2 22.26 -17.08 -3.25
N LEU A 3 21.83 -16.31 -4.25
CA LEU A 3 22.63 -16.05 -5.46
C LEU A 3 23.96 -15.33 -5.17
N TYR A 4 23.97 -14.38 -4.21
CA TYR A 4 25.20 -13.69 -3.80
C TYR A 4 26.14 -14.65 -3.07
N ALA A 5 25.59 -15.50 -2.19
CA ALA A 5 26.36 -16.55 -1.53
C ALA A 5 26.99 -17.52 -2.53
N LEU A 6 26.24 -17.93 -3.57
CA LEU A 6 26.75 -18.80 -4.63
C LEU A 6 27.90 -18.13 -5.39
N GLY A 7 27.76 -16.84 -5.71
CA GLY A 7 28.82 -16.06 -6.35
C GLY A 7 30.07 -15.92 -5.48
N ALA A 8 29.91 -15.65 -4.18
CA ALA A 8 31.02 -15.57 -3.24
C ALA A 8 31.72 -16.92 -3.06
N MET A 9 30.96 -18.00 -2.90
CA MET A 9 31.50 -19.35 -2.79
C MET A 9 32.31 -19.71 -4.04
N LYS A 10 31.80 -19.46 -5.24
CA LYS A 10 32.56 -19.67 -6.49
C LYS A 10 33.81 -18.79 -6.62
N ALA A 11 33.82 -17.62 -5.97
CA ALA A 11 34.97 -16.72 -6.00
C ALA A 11 36.05 -17.08 -4.98
N PHE A 12 35.74 -17.90 -3.96
CA PHE A 12 36.64 -18.19 -2.85
C PHE A 12 36.77 -19.69 -2.52
N ASP A 13 36.13 -20.57 -3.28
CA ASP A 13 36.18 -22.04 -3.12
C ASP A 13 37.60 -22.60 -3.16
N PHE A 14 38.48 -21.97 -3.95
CA PHE A 14 39.89 -22.34 -4.03
C PHE A 14 40.70 -22.00 -2.78
N ILE A 15 40.18 -21.12 -1.90
CA ILE A 15 40.83 -20.70 -0.66
C ILE A 15 40.21 -21.41 0.54
N PHE A 16 38.89 -21.59 0.56
CA PHE A 16 38.16 -22.05 1.73
C PHE A 16 37.26 -23.25 1.41
N ASP A 17 37.48 -24.35 2.13
CA ASP A 17 36.55 -25.47 2.16
C ASP A 17 35.37 -25.13 3.09
N SER A 18 34.35 -24.53 2.51
CA SER A 18 33.23 -23.93 3.25
C SER A 18 32.14 -24.96 3.49
N THR A 19 31.84 -25.28 4.75
CA THR A 19 30.75 -26.20 5.14
C THR A 19 29.43 -25.48 5.42
N SER A 20 29.51 -24.26 5.94
CA SER A 20 28.35 -23.43 6.31
C SER A 20 28.49 -22.03 5.74
N ILE A 21 27.35 -21.46 5.35
CA ILE A 21 27.25 -20.14 4.73
C ILE A 21 26.27 -19.30 5.53
N GLU A 22 26.79 -18.22 6.10
CA GLU A 22 26.00 -17.19 6.78
C GLU A 22 25.82 -15.99 5.84
N MET A 23 24.56 -15.61 5.61
CA MET A 23 24.19 -14.46 4.81
C MET A 23 23.49 -13.45 5.70
N VAL A 24 23.97 -12.20 5.66
CA VAL A 24 23.44 -11.11 6.51
C VAL A 24 23.00 -9.93 5.63
N ILE A 25 21.75 -9.52 5.78
CA ILE A 25 21.25 -8.22 5.30
C ILE A 25 21.31 -7.24 6.47
N TYR A 26 22.17 -6.23 6.36
CA TYR A 26 22.30 -5.15 7.35
C TYR A 26 21.69 -3.85 6.80
N GLN A 27 20.59 -3.39 7.39
CA GLN A 27 19.87 -2.18 6.99
C GLN A 27 19.79 -1.16 8.15
N PRO A 28 20.90 -0.45 8.45
CA PRO A 28 21.00 0.38 9.65
C PRO A 28 19.98 1.52 9.72
N ARG A 29 19.59 2.12 8.58
CA ARG A 29 18.56 3.18 8.56
C ARG A 29 17.16 2.71 8.95
N ARG A 30 16.88 1.41 8.80
CA ARG A 30 15.62 0.78 9.22
C ARG A 30 15.78 -0.02 10.52
N GLU A 31 16.95 0.06 11.15
CA GLU A 31 17.33 -0.75 12.32
C GLU A 31 17.02 -2.24 12.14
N ASN A 32 17.16 -2.74 10.91
CA ASN A 32 16.81 -4.11 10.55
C ASN A 32 18.05 -4.92 10.24
N ILE A 33 18.18 -6.09 10.89
CA ILE A 33 19.23 -7.07 10.65
C ILE A 33 18.54 -8.41 10.39
N SER A 34 18.75 -8.96 9.20
CA SER A 34 18.23 -10.28 8.83
C SER A 34 19.39 -11.21 8.53
N MET A 35 19.39 -12.36 9.20
CA MET A 35 20.43 -13.37 9.11
C MET A 35 19.81 -14.68 8.64
N PHE A 36 20.50 -15.38 7.74
CA PHE A 36 20.10 -16.69 7.26
C PHE A 36 21.34 -17.56 7.10
N VAL A 37 21.29 -18.76 7.66
CA VAL A 37 22.40 -19.73 7.65
C VAL A 37 21.94 -20.99 6.94
N MET A 38 22.79 -21.55 6.08
CA MET A 38 22.56 -22.84 5.43
C MET A 38 23.88 -23.54 5.14
N SER A 39 23.83 -24.85 4.84
CA SER A 39 25.03 -25.58 4.44
C SER A 39 25.44 -25.25 3.00
N ALA A 40 26.73 -25.39 2.69
CA ALA A 40 27.21 -25.24 1.32
C ALA A 40 26.63 -26.30 0.34
N PRO A 41 26.51 -27.59 0.74
CA PRO A 41 25.83 -28.58 -0.09
C PRO A 41 24.38 -28.20 -0.43
N ASP A 42 23.59 -27.72 0.54
CA ASP A 42 22.20 -27.30 0.27
C ASP A 42 22.13 -26.09 -0.68
N LEU A 43 23.15 -25.22 -0.66
CA LEU A 43 23.20 -24.07 -1.56
C LEU A 43 23.50 -24.50 -2.99
N LEU A 44 24.41 -25.46 -3.16
CA LEU A 44 24.74 -26.06 -4.45
C LEU A 44 23.55 -26.84 -5.02
N ASP A 45 22.91 -27.68 -4.20
CA ASP A 45 21.71 -28.41 -4.60
C ASP A 45 20.60 -27.45 -5.07
N TRP A 46 20.34 -26.37 -4.31
CA TRP A 46 19.39 -25.34 -4.74
C TRP A 46 19.80 -24.65 -6.05
N ALA A 47 21.10 -24.44 -6.27
CA ALA A 47 21.59 -23.84 -7.51
C ALA A 47 21.36 -24.76 -8.72
N GLU A 48 21.62 -26.05 -8.58
CA GLU A 48 21.46 -27.05 -9.65
C GLU A 48 19.98 -27.38 -9.91
N THR A 49 19.18 -27.53 -8.86
CA THR A 49 17.79 -28.00 -8.97
C THR A 49 16.78 -26.88 -9.21
N VAL A 50 17.07 -25.64 -8.80
CA VAL A 50 16.15 -24.50 -8.94
C VAL A 50 16.70 -23.42 -9.85
N VAL A 51 17.91 -22.91 -9.58
CA VAL A 51 18.44 -21.74 -10.29
C VAL A 51 18.77 -22.07 -11.74
N GLU A 52 19.53 -23.12 -11.99
CA GLU A 52 19.95 -23.52 -13.33
C GLU A 52 18.76 -23.80 -14.28
N PRO A 53 17.76 -24.64 -13.93
CA PRO A 53 16.62 -24.88 -14.81
C PRO A 53 15.79 -23.62 -15.03
N THR A 54 15.56 -22.81 -14.00
CA THR A 54 14.81 -21.55 -14.12
C THR A 54 15.55 -20.54 -15.01
N ALA A 55 16.87 -20.47 -14.90
CA ALA A 55 17.69 -19.59 -15.74
C ALA A 55 17.69 -20.03 -17.21
N LYS A 56 17.70 -21.34 -17.47
CA LYS A 56 17.57 -21.88 -18.84
C LYS A 56 16.22 -21.52 -19.47
N LEU A 57 15.12 -21.69 -18.72
CA LEU A 57 13.79 -21.28 -19.17
C LEU A 57 13.76 -19.77 -19.49
N ALA A 58 14.25 -18.95 -18.57
CA ALA A 58 14.29 -17.49 -18.77
C ALA A 58 15.13 -17.09 -19.98
N ALA A 59 16.28 -17.74 -20.21
CA ALA A 59 17.13 -17.49 -21.37
C ALA A 59 16.48 -17.90 -22.70
N ALA A 60 15.64 -18.95 -22.68
CA ALA A 60 14.83 -19.36 -23.82
C ALA A 60 13.59 -18.48 -24.04
N GLY A 61 13.30 -17.53 -23.13
CA GLY A 61 12.06 -16.75 -23.15
C GLY A 61 10.83 -17.58 -22.76
N GLU A 62 11.04 -18.70 -22.08
CA GLU A 62 10.01 -19.62 -21.59
C GLU A 62 9.66 -19.32 -20.12
N GLY A 63 8.65 -20.04 -19.62
CA GLY A 63 8.19 -19.95 -18.24
C GLY A 63 6.77 -19.41 -18.11
N ASP A 64 6.15 -19.69 -16.97
CA ASP A 64 4.77 -19.31 -16.70
C ASP A 64 4.66 -17.95 -16.02
N PHE A 65 3.69 -17.16 -16.47
CA PHE A 65 3.31 -15.94 -15.75
C PHE A 65 2.68 -16.30 -14.41
N ASN A 66 3.14 -15.61 -13.36
CA ASN A 66 2.61 -15.75 -12.01
C ASN A 66 2.31 -14.37 -11.42
N ALA A 67 1.14 -14.26 -10.76
CA ALA A 67 0.74 -13.05 -10.05
C ALA A 67 1.01 -13.21 -8.55
N GLY A 68 1.50 -12.14 -7.92
CA GLY A 68 1.79 -12.10 -6.49
C GLY A 68 2.14 -10.69 -6.04
N GLU A 69 2.68 -10.55 -4.83
CA GLU A 69 3.03 -9.24 -4.25
C GLU A 69 4.04 -8.45 -5.11
N TRP A 70 4.88 -9.16 -5.87
CA TRP A 70 5.85 -8.55 -6.78
C TRP A 70 5.21 -7.84 -7.98
N CYS A 71 3.93 -8.07 -8.27
CA CYS A 71 3.20 -7.39 -9.36
C CYS A 71 3.25 -5.86 -9.24
N GLN A 72 3.40 -5.32 -8.03
CA GLN A 72 3.50 -3.86 -7.82
C GLN A 72 4.71 -3.23 -8.53
N PHE A 73 5.78 -4.01 -8.73
CA PHE A 73 7.02 -3.60 -9.38
C PHE A 73 7.11 -4.05 -10.85
N CYS A 74 6.11 -4.80 -11.33
CA CYS A 74 6.13 -5.33 -12.69
C CYS A 74 5.88 -4.20 -13.71
N GLU A 75 6.62 -4.19 -14.81
CA GLU A 75 6.49 -3.20 -15.87
C GLU A 75 5.13 -3.29 -16.57
N ILE A 76 4.70 -4.51 -16.90
CA ILE A 76 3.42 -4.77 -17.56
C ILE A 76 2.26 -4.88 -16.57
N LYS A 77 2.41 -4.40 -15.32
CA LYS A 77 1.44 -4.65 -14.24
C LYS A 77 0.01 -4.22 -14.54
N ALA A 78 -0.19 -3.20 -15.38
CA ALA A 78 -1.53 -2.75 -15.78
C ALA A 78 -2.15 -3.68 -16.83
N THR A 79 -1.35 -4.22 -17.74
CA THR A 79 -1.81 -5.01 -18.90
C THR A 79 -1.53 -6.51 -18.77
N CYS A 80 -0.98 -6.97 -17.64
CA CYS A 80 -0.65 -8.35 -17.38
C CYS A 80 -1.92 -9.22 -17.30
N ARG A 81 -2.05 -10.18 -18.22
CA ARG A 81 -3.18 -11.12 -18.27
C ARG A 81 -3.32 -11.92 -16.98
N LYS A 82 -2.21 -12.49 -16.49
CA LYS A 82 -2.23 -13.33 -15.29
C LYS A 82 -2.65 -12.55 -14.05
N ARG A 83 -2.21 -11.30 -13.91
CA ARG A 83 -2.65 -10.42 -12.83
C ARG A 83 -4.14 -10.12 -12.93
N ALA A 84 -4.67 -9.92 -14.14
CA ALA A 84 -6.10 -9.73 -14.34
C ALA A 84 -6.89 -10.99 -13.92
N GLU A 85 -6.45 -12.17 -14.32
CA GLU A 85 -7.07 -13.46 -13.93
C GLU A 85 -7.12 -13.63 -12.40
N GLU A 86 -6.02 -13.35 -11.71
CA GLU A 86 -5.96 -13.47 -10.25
C GLU A 86 -6.91 -12.49 -9.55
N ASN A 87 -6.97 -11.24 -10.02
CA ASN A 87 -7.90 -10.24 -9.45
C ASN A 87 -9.37 -10.56 -9.78
N LEU A 88 -9.64 -11.19 -10.93
CA LEU A 88 -10.97 -11.63 -11.31
C LEU A 88 -11.41 -12.91 -10.56
N ALA A 89 -10.52 -13.58 -9.81
CA ALA A 89 -10.93 -14.72 -8.99
C ALA A 89 -11.96 -14.34 -7.92
N ILE A 90 -12.09 -13.05 -7.56
CA ILE A 90 -13.17 -12.54 -6.71
C ILE A 90 -14.57 -12.76 -7.33
N ALA A 91 -14.67 -12.83 -8.66
CA ALA A 91 -15.94 -13.11 -9.34
C ALA A 91 -16.44 -14.54 -9.09
N LYS A 92 -15.64 -15.43 -8.47
CA LYS A 92 -16.09 -16.76 -8.06
C LYS A 92 -17.24 -16.71 -7.04
N PHE A 93 -17.35 -15.64 -6.27
CA PHE A 93 -18.46 -15.43 -5.33
C PHE A 93 -19.79 -15.12 -6.03
N GLU A 94 -19.80 -14.81 -7.33
CA GLU A 94 -21.02 -14.58 -8.12
C GLU A 94 -21.85 -15.86 -8.33
N PHE A 95 -21.22 -17.03 -8.24
CA PHE A 95 -21.87 -18.31 -8.53
C PHE A 95 -22.57 -18.97 -7.32
N ALA A 96 -22.59 -18.29 -6.17
CA ALA A 96 -23.31 -18.78 -5.00
C ALA A 96 -24.81 -18.51 -5.17
N ASP A 97 -25.64 -19.55 -5.04
CA ASP A 97 -27.12 -19.48 -5.17
C ASP A 97 -27.79 -18.81 -3.95
N ALA A 98 -26.98 -18.32 -3.00
CA ALA A 98 -27.45 -17.65 -1.80
C ALA A 98 -27.67 -16.15 -2.07
N THR A 99 -28.72 -15.58 -1.47
CA THR A 99 -29.04 -14.15 -1.58
C THR A 99 -28.03 -13.23 -0.88
N GLU A 100 -27.25 -13.78 0.07
CA GLU A 100 -26.28 -13.06 0.89
C GLU A 100 -24.95 -13.82 0.92
N LEU A 101 -23.84 -13.07 1.01
CA LEU A 101 -22.51 -13.65 1.20
C LEU A 101 -22.36 -14.14 2.65
N SER A 102 -21.75 -15.31 2.83
CA SER A 102 -21.36 -15.79 4.15
C SER A 102 -20.18 -14.98 4.73
N ASP A 103 -20.02 -14.96 6.06
CA ASP A 103 -18.91 -14.28 6.72
C ASP A 103 -17.53 -14.72 6.19
N ARG A 104 -17.40 -16.00 5.82
CA ARG A 104 -16.18 -16.54 5.22
C ARG A 104 -15.91 -15.91 3.85
N GLU A 105 -16.93 -15.82 2.99
CA GLU A 105 -16.80 -15.19 1.67
C GLU A 105 -16.51 -13.69 1.79
N ILE A 106 -17.11 -13.02 2.78
CA ILE A 106 -16.82 -11.61 3.10
C ILE A 106 -15.34 -11.46 3.51
N ALA A 107 -14.84 -12.31 4.41
CA ALA A 107 -13.45 -12.28 4.86
C ALA A 107 -12.47 -12.55 3.70
N GLU A 108 -12.76 -13.54 2.86
CA GLU A 108 -11.96 -13.85 1.67
C GLU A 108 -11.95 -12.68 0.69
N ALA A 109 -13.11 -12.09 0.37
CA ALA A 109 -13.21 -10.91 -0.48
C ALA A 109 -12.44 -9.71 0.08
N LEU A 110 -12.51 -9.48 1.40
CA LEU A 110 -11.75 -8.43 2.08
C LEU A 110 -10.24 -8.64 1.99
N SER A 111 -9.76 -9.89 2.06
CA SER A 111 -8.34 -10.20 1.89
C SER A 111 -7.82 -9.92 0.47
N MET A 112 -8.67 -10.10 -0.54
CA MET A 112 -8.35 -9.82 -1.95
C MET A 112 -8.50 -8.34 -2.34
N ALA A 113 -9.36 -7.59 -1.64
CA ALA A 113 -9.73 -6.22 -1.98
C ALA A 113 -8.54 -5.25 -2.19
N PRO A 114 -7.46 -5.27 -1.38
CA PRO A 114 -6.31 -4.41 -1.61
C PRO A 114 -5.66 -4.62 -2.98
N GLN A 115 -5.54 -5.88 -3.42
CA GLN A 115 -4.93 -6.21 -4.71
C GLN A 115 -5.80 -5.73 -5.88
N VAL A 116 -7.12 -5.94 -5.80
CA VAL A 116 -8.08 -5.50 -6.82
C VAL A 116 -8.07 -3.98 -6.96
N LYS A 117 -8.12 -3.26 -5.83
CA LYS A 117 -8.04 -1.78 -5.80
C LYS A 117 -6.74 -1.29 -6.43
N ALA A 118 -5.61 -1.90 -6.08
CA ALA A 118 -4.31 -1.52 -6.63
C ALA A 118 -4.23 -1.79 -8.14
N TRP A 119 -4.77 -2.91 -8.61
CA TRP A 119 -4.80 -3.24 -10.03
C TRP A 119 -5.69 -2.27 -10.84
N LEU A 120 -6.88 -1.93 -10.34
CA LEU A 120 -7.75 -0.93 -10.97
C LEU A 120 -7.07 0.45 -11.02
N ALA A 121 -6.43 0.88 -9.93
CA ALA A 121 -5.69 2.14 -9.91
C ALA A 121 -4.51 2.16 -10.90
N ASP A 122 -3.80 1.03 -11.06
CA ASP A 122 -2.75 0.88 -12.07
C ASP A 122 -3.32 0.95 -13.49
N LEU A 123 -4.48 0.35 -13.75
CA LEU A 123 -5.19 0.43 -15.04
C LEU A 123 -5.63 1.85 -15.37
N GLU A 124 -6.24 2.56 -14.42
CA GLU A 124 -6.67 3.96 -14.60
C GLU A 124 -5.48 4.86 -14.93
N ARG A 125 -4.38 4.71 -14.19
CA ARG A 125 -3.13 5.45 -14.44
C ARG A 125 -2.56 5.14 -15.81
N TYR A 126 -2.44 3.86 -16.16
CA TYR A 126 -1.92 3.43 -17.47
C TYR A 126 -2.77 3.99 -18.61
N THR A 127 -4.08 3.80 -18.57
CA THR A 127 -4.99 4.24 -19.63
C THR A 127 -4.98 5.77 -19.77
N THR A 128 -4.98 6.49 -18.65
CA THR A 128 -4.88 7.96 -18.66
C THR A 128 -3.56 8.43 -19.26
N GLN A 129 -2.44 7.85 -18.84
CA GLN A 129 -1.11 8.21 -19.36
C GLN A 129 -1.04 7.97 -20.87
N GLN A 130 -1.48 6.79 -21.32
CA GLN A 130 -1.48 6.41 -22.73
C GLN A 130 -2.45 7.26 -23.57
N ALA A 131 -3.59 7.71 -23.00
CA ALA A 131 -4.47 8.66 -23.66
C ALA A 131 -3.80 10.03 -23.85
N VAL A 132 -3.09 10.51 -22.83
CA VAL A 132 -2.43 11.83 -22.84
C VAL A 132 -1.20 11.86 -23.73
N GLU A 133 -0.33 10.86 -23.60
CA GLU A 133 0.99 10.85 -24.26
C GLU A 133 0.92 10.29 -25.69
N GLN A 134 0.08 9.29 -25.92
CA GLN A 134 0.03 8.56 -27.19
C GLN A 134 -1.28 8.74 -27.95
N GLY A 135 -2.23 9.53 -27.41
CA GLY A 135 -3.54 9.76 -28.03
C GLY A 135 -4.41 8.51 -28.11
N ARG A 136 -4.11 7.47 -27.32
CA ARG A 136 -4.86 6.20 -27.36
C ARG A 136 -6.29 6.39 -26.82
N VAL A 137 -7.26 5.77 -27.47
CA VAL A 137 -8.68 5.83 -27.09
C VAL A 137 -9.19 4.42 -26.78
N TRP A 138 -9.96 4.29 -25.70
CA TRP A 138 -10.67 3.06 -25.35
C TRP A 138 -12.15 3.19 -25.68
N PRO A 139 -12.79 2.12 -26.20
CA PRO A 139 -14.24 2.13 -26.47
C PRO A 139 -15.04 2.52 -25.23
N GLY A 140 -15.93 3.52 -25.38
CA GLY A 140 -16.75 4.04 -24.29
C GLY A 140 -16.09 5.11 -23.42
N PHE A 141 -14.82 5.45 -23.65
CA PHE A 141 -14.09 6.46 -22.89
C PHE A 141 -13.71 7.66 -23.75
N LYS A 142 -13.63 8.84 -23.12
CA LYS A 142 -13.07 10.05 -23.72
C LYS A 142 -12.09 10.71 -22.75
N LEU A 143 -11.01 11.27 -23.27
CA LEU A 143 -10.10 12.10 -22.49
C LEU A 143 -10.73 13.48 -22.27
N VAL A 144 -10.77 13.93 -21.02
CA VAL A 144 -11.28 15.25 -20.65
C VAL A 144 -10.28 15.95 -19.75
N ALA A 145 -10.30 17.30 -19.76
CA ALA A 145 -9.59 18.06 -18.76
C ALA A 145 -10.13 17.72 -17.37
N GLY A 146 -9.23 17.60 -16.39
CA GLY A 146 -9.61 17.45 -14.99
C GLY A 146 -10.47 18.62 -14.53
N ARG A 147 -11.28 18.39 -13.48
CA ARG A 147 -12.14 19.44 -12.91
C ARG A 147 -11.28 20.60 -12.41
N ALA A 148 -11.32 21.73 -13.11
CA ALA A 148 -10.69 22.96 -12.63
C ALA A 148 -11.47 23.49 -11.42
N THR A 149 -10.79 23.70 -10.30
CA THR A 149 -11.34 24.44 -9.16
C THR A 149 -11.06 25.93 -9.35
N ARG A 150 -12.08 26.76 -9.16
CA ARG A 150 -11.91 28.22 -9.21
C ARG A 150 -11.01 28.63 -8.04
N LYS A 151 -10.04 29.49 -8.33
CA LYS A 151 -9.15 30.09 -7.34
C LYS A 151 -9.17 31.61 -7.54
N TYR A 152 -9.14 32.36 -6.45
CA TYR A 152 -8.90 33.79 -6.52
C TYR A 152 -7.49 34.05 -7.04
N THR A 153 -7.36 34.99 -7.97
CA THR A 153 -6.10 35.33 -8.63
C THR A 153 -5.25 36.28 -7.80
N ASP A 154 -5.89 37.29 -7.22
CA ASP A 154 -5.27 38.29 -6.33
C ASP A 154 -6.16 38.44 -5.08
N PRO A 155 -5.73 37.87 -3.93
CA PRO A 155 -6.48 37.97 -2.67
C PRO A 155 -6.77 39.41 -2.23
N ASP A 156 -5.86 40.36 -2.50
CA ASP A 156 -6.02 41.75 -2.07
C ASP A 156 -7.02 42.49 -2.98
N ALA A 157 -6.97 42.25 -4.29
CA ALA A 157 -7.98 42.79 -5.21
C ALA A 157 -9.37 42.21 -4.92
N VAL A 158 -9.44 40.92 -4.59
CA VAL A 158 -10.69 40.26 -4.18
C VAL A 158 -11.22 40.86 -2.88
N ALA A 159 -10.35 41.08 -1.89
CA ALA A 159 -10.75 41.68 -0.62
C ALA A 159 -11.29 43.11 -0.78
N ARG A 160 -10.61 43.93 -1.61
CA ARG A 160 -11.10 45.29 -1.95
C ARG A 160 -12.45 45.25 -2.65
N ALA A 161 -12.57 44.45 -3.72
CA ALA A 161 -13.82 44.35 -4.48
C ALA A 161 -14.99 43.82 -3.64
N ALA A 162 -14.72 42.87 -2.74
CA ALA A 162 -15.73 42.36 -1.82
C ALA A 162 -16.15 43.40 -0.78
N ALA A 163 -15.19 44.14 -0.22
CA ALA A 163 -15.47 45.24 0.72
C ALA A 163 -16.27 46.37 0.07
N ASP A 164 -15.90 46.79 -1.15
CA ASP A 164 -16.63 47.80 -1.93
C ASP A 164 -18.08 47.37 -2.23
N ALA A 165 -18.31 46.07 -2.39
CA ALA A 165 -19.63 45.48 -2.58
C ALA A 165 -20.39 45.18 -1.25
N GLY A 166 -19.83 45.56 -0.10
CA GLY A 166 -20.45 45.40 1.21
C GLY A 166 -20.28 44.02 1.87
N PHE A 167 -19.42 43.14 1.32
CA PHE A 167 -19.08 41.85 1.92
C PHE A 167 -17.81 41.98 2.78
N THR A 168 -17.96 41.86 4.11
CA THR A 168 -16.87 42.09 5.07
C THR A 168 -16.33 40.83 5.73
N ASP A 169 -17.06 39.72 5.70
CA ASP A 169 -16.64 38.43 6.27
C ASP A 169 -16.23 37.45 5.16
N ILE A 170 -15.06 37.71 4.58
CA ILE A 170 -14.57 37.04 3.36
C ILE A 170 -13.43 36.05 3.63
N TYR A 171 -13.02 35.89 4.89
CA TYR A 171 -11.87 35.08 5.29
C TYR A 171 -12.30 33.90 6.16
N ASP A 172 -11.89 32.70 5.77
CA ASP A 172 -11.98 31.52 6.64
C ASP A 172 -10.98 31.64 7.81
N ARG A 173 -11.47 31.97 9.01
CA ARG A 173 -10.65 31.90 10.24
C ARG A 173 -10.66 30.47 10.77
N LYS A 174 -9.52 29.79 10.67
CA LYS A 174 -9.33 28.43 11.20
C LYS A 174 -8.19 28.41 12.20
N LEU A 175 -8.30 27.55 13.21
CA LEU A 175 -7.18 27.28 14.12
C LEU A 175 -5.98 26.77 13.31
N ILE A 176 -4.78 27.16 13.73
CA ILE A 176 -3.55 26.57 13.18
C ILE A 176 -3.46 25.08 13.53
N THR A 177 -2.69 24.32 12.76
CA THR A 177 -2.49 22.89 13.02
C THR A 177 -1.92 22.65 14.42
N LEU A 178 -2.26 21.51 15.04
CA LEU A 178 -1.76 21.12 16.36
C LEU A 178 -0.25 21.27 16.46
N THR A 179 0.49 20.76 15.47
CA THR A 179 1.96 20.89 15.42
C THR A 179 2.46 22.33 15.36
N ARG A 180 1.71 23.24 14.71
CA ARG A 180 2.07 24.67 14.66
C ARG A 180 1.71 25.36 15.98
N MET A 181 0.62 24.95 16.62
CA MET A 181 0.20 25.42 17.94
C MET A 181 1.22 24.99 19.03
N GLU A 182 1.64 23.73 19.03
CA GLU A 182 2.71 23.19 19.90
C GLU A 182 4.04 23.92 19.70
N LYS A 183 4.38 24.30 18.46
CA LYS A 183 5.59 25.10 18.19
C LYS A 183 5.47 26.54 18.67
N LEU A 184 4.27 27.12 18.59
CA LEU A 184 4.00 28.50 19.00
C LEU A 184 4.04 28.64 20.53
N MET A 185 3.46 27.67 21.22
CA MET A 185 3.27 27.69 22.68
C MET A 185 4.32 26.89 23.44
N ASP A 186 5.19 26.14 22.75
CA ASP A 186 5.97 25.04 23.30
C ASP A 186 5.11 23.86 23.82
N LYS A 187 5.71 22.66 23.94
CA LYS A 187 4.96 21.46 24.33
C LYS A 187 4.39 21.55 25.75
N LYS A 188 5.08 22.25 26.65
CA LYS A 188 4.68 22.30 28.06
C LYS A 188 3.47 23.22 28.23
N ALA A 189 3.51 24.43 27.66
CA ALA A 189 2.38 25.35 27.75
C ALA A 189 1.21 24.87 26.87
N PHE A 190 1.46 24.19 25.75
CA PHE A 190 0.40 23.55 24.97
C PHE A 190 -0.39 22.53 25.80
N THR A 191 0.29 21.61 26.48
CA THR A 191 -0.37 20.61 27.33
C THR A 191 -1.09 21.26 28.52
N GLU A 192 -0.49 22.27 29.15
CA GLU A 192 -1.10 22.96 30.30
C GLU A 192 -2.35 23.77 29.92
N VAL A 193 -2.35 24.44 28.77
CA VAL A 193 -3.42 25.37 28.38
C VAL A 193 -4.50 24.71 27.52
N LEU A 194 -4.10 23.81 26.62
CA LEU A 194 -4.99 23.23 25.61
C LEU A 194 -5.16 21.72 25.76
N GLY A 195 -4.47 21.05 26.69
CA GLY A 195 -4.55 19.60 26.87
C GLY A 195 -5.98 19.09 27.02
N ASP A 196 -6.78 19.75 27.87
CA ASP A 196 -8.19 19.40 28.10
C ASP A 196 -9.12 19.76 26.92
N LEU A 197 -8.61 20.50 25.92
CA LEU A 197 -9.33 20.93 24.72
C LEU A 197 -8.90 20.15 23.46
N VAL A 198 -7.93 19.24 23.60
CA VAL A 198 -7.42 18.41 22.51
C VAL A 198 -7.89 16.99 22.76
N HIS A 199 -8.97 16.62 22.07
CA HIS A 199 -9.44 15.24 22.06
C HIS A 199 -8.73 14.49 20.94
N MET A 200 -8.06 13.38 21.27
CA MET A 200 -7.65 12.38 20.29
C MET A 200 -8.84 11.42 20.14
N PRO A 201 -9.67 11.56 19.10
CA PRO A 201 -10.73 10.60 18.88
C PRO A 201 -10.12 9.23 18.61
N ASP A 202 -10.76 8.19 19.13
CA ASP A 202 -10.44 6.84 18.74
C ASP A 202 -10.52 6.71 17.23
N GLY A 203 -9.48 6.12 16.64
CA GLY A 203 -9.45 5.87 15.20
C GLY A 203 -10.65 5.03 14.80
N LYS A 204 -11.26 5.34 13.65
CA LYS A 204 -12.40 4.55 13.14
C LYS A 204 -12.02 3.05 13.10
N PRO A 205 -12.82 2.16 13.72
CA PRO A 205 -12.58 0.73 13.63
C PRO A 205 -12.45 0.29 12.18
N THR A 206 -11.41 -0.49 11.88
CA THR A 206 -11.14 -0.98 10.54
C THR A 206 -10.89 -2.48 10.64
N LEU A 207 -11.63 -3.28 9.88
CA LEU A 207 -11.36 -4.71 9.77
C LEU A 207 -10.06 -4.90 8.98
N VAL A 208 -9.13 -5.63 9.58
CA VAL A 208 -7.83 -5.97 9.00
C VAL A 208 -7.54 -7.46 9.18
N PRO A 209 -6.64 -8.04 8.37
CA PRO A 209 -6.28 -9.45 8.55
C PRO A 209 -5.54 -9.67 9.88
N VAL A 210 -5.50 -10.92 10.32
CA VAL A 210 -4.96 -11.32 11.64
C VAL A 210 -3.45 -11.14 11.81
N ASP A 211 -2.73 -10.89 10.72
CA ASP A 211 -1.30 -10.59 10.70
C ASP A 211 -1.00 -9.10 10.93
N ASP A 212 -2.02 -8.24 10.98
CA ASP A 212 -1.86 -6.84 11.37
C ASP A 212 -1.39 -6.76 12.84
N ASN A 213 -0.28 -6.05 13.07
CA ASN A 213 0.33 -5.95 14.39
C ASN A 213 -0.51 -5.18 15.42
N ARG A 214 -1.59 -4.50 15.01
CA ARG A 214 -2.42 -3.71 15.92
C ARG A 214 -3.31 -4.63 16.78
N PRO A 215 -3.47 -4.32 18.09
CA PRO A 215 -4.32 -5.12 18.97
C PRO A 215 -5.80 -5.04 18.53
N ALA A 216 -6.51 -6.16 18.63
CA ALA A 216 -7.94 -6.21 18.38
C ALA A 216 -8.72 -5.36 19.40
N ILE A 217 -9.75 -4.66 18.94
CA ILE A 217 -10.67 -3.92 19.81
C ILE A 217 -11.61 -4.93 20.49
N ALA A 218 -11.80 -4.82 21.81
CA ALA A 218 -12.78 -5.65 22.51
C ALA A 218 -14.19 -5.33 22.00
N SER A 219 -14.97 -6.35 21.66
CA SER A 219 -16.37 -6.19 21.28
C SER A 219 -17.16 -5.73 22.50
N HIS A 220 -17.60 -4.47 22.53
CA HIS A 220 -18.62 -4.04 23.47
C HIS A 220 -19.93 -4.74 23.11
N SER A 221 -20.50 -5.48 24.06
CA SER A 221 -21.78 -6.15 23.83
C SER A 221 -22.91 -5.12 23.96
N ALA A 222 -24.02 -5.31 23.23
CA ALA A 222 -25.19 -4.45 23.42
C ALA A 222 -25.68 -4.43 24.88
N THR A 223 -25.43 -5.49 25.64
CA THR A 223 -25.67 -5.57 27.09
C THR A 223 -24.87 -4.56 27.92
N ASP A 224 -23.66 -4.19 27.48
CA ASP A 224 -22.83 -3.20 28.17
C ASP A 224 -23.36 -1.77 27.95
N ASP A 225 -23.96 -1.49 26.79
CA ASP A 225 -24.54 -0.18 26.45
C ASP A 225 -25.83 0.14 27.23
N PHE A 226 -26.51 -0.88 27.79
CA PHE A 226 -27.75 -0.72 28.58
C PHE A 226 -27.56 -0.94 30.08
N ALA A 227 -26.33 -1.15 30.57
CA ALA A 227 -26.06 -1.40 31.98
C ALA A 227 -26.27 -0.16 32.88
N ASP A 228 -26.30 1.05 32.32
CA ASP A 228 -26.49 2.32 33.04
C ASP A 228 -27.96 2.78 33.13
N VAL A 229 -28.94 1.95 32.76
CA VAL A 229 -30.39 2.28 32.81
C VAL A 229 -31.17 1.33 33.72
N ALA A 230 -30.59 0.94 34.86
CA ALA A 230 -31.25 0.14 35.90
C ALA A 230 -31.35 0.88 37.24
#